data_AF-A0A838U657-F1
#
_entry.id   AF-A0A838U657-F1
#
_cell.length_a   1.000
_cell.length_b   1.000
_cell.length_c   1.000
_cell.angle_alpha   90.00
_cell.angle_beta   90.00
_cell.angle_gamma   90.00
#
_symmetry.space_group_name_H-M   'P 1'
#
loop_
_entity.id
_entity.type
_entity.pdbx_description
1 polymer ?
#
loop_
_entity_poly.entity_id
_entity_poly.type
_entity_poly.pdbx_seq_one_letter_code
_entity_poly.pdbx_strand_id
1 'polypeptide(L)'
;MSDSSAGQDKTIILYGAENAVSRGVKFMNNVKKKMDITFDHKAPSIVIKIPQFYDGYIDILKRGAKIRCITEITENNLHFCKELLNIVSELRHLDGMKGGIAINESEYMATTVLEEEQP
;
A
#
# COMPACT_ATOMS: atom_id res chain seq x y z
N MET A 1 20.72 30.42 -18.94
CA MET A 1 19.91 30.14 -17.73
C MET A 1 19.08 28.92 -18.06
N SER A 2 19.40 27.79 -17.45
CA SER A 2 18.78 26.49 -17.72
C SER A 2 17.36 26.47 -17.17
N ASP A 3 16.42 26.25 -18.08
CA ASP A 3 15.02 26.01 -17.81
C ASP A 3 14.88 24.74 -16.94
N SER A 4 14.59 24.93 -15.65
CA SER A 4 14.29 23.82 -14.76
C SER A 4 12.85 23.40 -15.02
N SER A 5 12.66 22.33 -15.79
CA SER A 5 11.37 21.66 -15.88
C SER A 5 11.07 21.01 -14.52
N ALA A 6 10.50 21.79 -13.60
CA ALA A 6 9.74 21.25 -12.50
C ALA A 6 8.63 20.41 -13.14
N GLY A 7 8.77 19.08 -13.09
CA GLY A 7 7.76 18.18 -13.60
C GLY A 7 6.41 18.55 -12.99
N GLN A 8 5.40 18.81 -13.82
CA GLN A 8 4.08 19.18 -13.32
C GLN A 8 3.55 18.08 -12.41
N ASP A 9 3.22 18.44 -11.17
CA ASP A 9 2.53 17.56 -10.24
C ASP A 9 1.18 17.14 -10.85
N LYS A 10 1.05 15.85 -11.18
CA LYS A 10 -0.12 15.29 -11.87
C LYS A 10 -0.95 14.45 -10.90
N THR A 11 -2.18 14.86 -10.68
CA THR A 11 -3.19 14.05 -9.98
C THR A 11 -4.07 13.32 -10.99
N ILE A 12 -4.29 12.03 -10.81
CA ILE A 12 -5.18 11.21 -11.64
C ILE A 12 -6.12 10.41 -10.76
N ILE A 13 -7.39 10.31 -11.18
CA ILE A 13 -8.38 9.42 -10.58
C ILE A 13 -8.45 8.17 -11.43
N LEU A 14 -8.33 7.01 -10.80
CA LEU A 14 -8.41 5.70 -11.45
C LEU A 14 -9.72 5.03 -11.05
N TYR A 15 -10.37 4.38 -12.01
CA TYR A 15 -11.60 3.63 -11.79
C TYR A 15 -11.36 2.14 -12.05
N GLY A 16 -11.96 1.28 -11.23
CA GLY A 16 -11.88 -0.18 -11.35
C GLY A 16 -10.69 -0.80 -10.61
N ALA A 17 -10.90 -2.02 -10.13
CA ALA A 17 -9.93 -2.76 -9.32
C ALA A 17 -8.61 -3.04 -10.06
N GLU A 18 -8.69 -3.43 -11.35
CA GLU A 18 -7.50 -3.73 -12.16
C GLU A 18 -6.55 -2.53 -12.26
N ASN A 19 -7.10 -1.33 -12.49
CA ASN A 19 -6.32 -0.10 -12.55
C ASN A 19 -5.69 0.25 -11.20
N ALA A 20 -6.42 0.01 -10.10
CA ALA A 20 -5.89 0.21 -8.75
C ALA A 20 -4.73 -0.77 -8.46
N VAL A 21 -4.88 -2.05 -8.78
CA VAL A 21 -3.82 -3.06 -8.61
C VAL A 21 -2.60 -2.74 -9.45
N SER A 22 -2.79 -2.46 -10.75
CA SER A 22 -1.70 -2.09 -11.66
C SER A 22 -0.94 -0.84 -11.17
N ARG A 23 -1.68 0.17 -10.69
CA ARG A 23 -1.05 1.37 -10.12
C ARG A 23 -0.33 1.06 -8.81
N GLY A 24 -0.89 0.22 -7.95
CA GLY A 24 -0.28 -0.26 -6.71
C GLY A 24 1.06 -0.95 -6.94
N VAL A 25 1.12 -1.86 -7.91
CA VAL A 25 2.38 -2.52 -8.32
C VAL A 25 3.42 -1.51 -8.79
N LYS A 26 3.00 -0.57 -9.64
CA LYS A 26 3.91 0.50 -10.11
C LYS A 26 4.42 1.37 -8.97
N PHE A 27 3.55 1.73 -8.03
CA PHE A 27 3.92 2.49 -6.83
C PHE A 27 4.98 1.75 -6.01
N MET A 28 4.79 0.45 -5.76
CA MET A 28 5.74 -0.37 -5.00
C MET A 28 7.09 -0.48 -5.70
N ASN A 29 7.13 -0.58 -7.04
CA ASN A 29 8.37 -0.59 -7.82
C ASN A 29 9.16 0.73 -7.71
N ASN A 30 8.46 1.83 -7.47
CA ASN A 30 9.08 3.15 -7.34
C ASN A 30 9.65 3.42 -5.95
N VAL A 31 9.25 2.68 -4.92
CA VAL A 31 9.78 2.82 -3.55
C VAL A 31 11.29 2.62 -3.52
N LYS A 32 12.03 3.62 -3.01
CA LYS A 32 13.50 3.58 -2.90
C LYS A 32 14.02 3.46 -1.48
N LYS A 33 13.38 4.10 -0.50
CA LYS A 33 13.84 4.12 0.91
C LYS A 33 12.73 3.69 1.86
N LYS A 34 11.48 4.10 1.63
CA LYS A 34 10.34 3.81 2.49
C LYS A 34 9.00 3.85 1.75
N MET A 35 8.09 3.01 2.24
CA MET A 35 6.66 3.08 2.01
C MET A 35 5.97 3.24 3.36
N ASP A 36 5.28 4.37 3.54
CA ASP A 36 4.40 4.59 4.68
C ASP A 36 2.96 4.34 4.20
N ILE A 37 2.27 3.39 4.81
CA ILE A 37 0.96 2.96 4.36
C ILE A 37 -0.01 2.81 5.52
N THR A 38 -1.26 3.17 5.27
CA THR A 38 -2.36 2.91 6.17
C THR A 38 -3.57 2.39 5.40
N PHE A 39 -4.30 1.46 6.02
CA PHE A 39 -5.48 0.86 5.42
C PHE A 39 -6.42 0.26 6.46
N ASP A 40 -7.68 0.08 6.06
CA ASP A 40 -8.70 -0.56 6.89
C ASP A 40 -8.39 -2.03 7.22
N HIS A 41 -9.23 -2.63 8.08
CA HIS A 41 -9.05 -3.99 8.60
C HIS A 41 -9.09 -5.09 7.53
N LYS A 42 -9.55 -4.82 6.30
CA LYS A 42 -9.62 -5.83 5.22
C LYS A 42 -8.30 -5.97 4.47
N ALA A 43 -7.56 -4.89 4.36
CA ALA A 43 -6.34 -4.82 3.57
C ALA A 43 -5.23 -5.81 3.98
N PRO A 44 -5.02 -6.19 5.26
CA PRO A 44 -4.09 -7.27 5.60
C PRO A 44 -4.36 -8.56 4.81
N SER A 45 -5.62 -8.97 4.65
CA SER A 45 -5.96 -10.16 3.84
C SER A 45 -5.63 -9.96 2.37
N ILE A 46 -5.82 -8.75 1.84
CA ILE A 46 -5.59 -8.43 0.43
C ILE A 46 -4.09 -8.48 0.13
N VAL A 47 -3.27 -7.87 0.97
CA VAL A 47 -1.81 -7.87 0.82
C VAL A 47 -1.25 -9.30 0.87
N ILE A 48 -1.76 -10.13 1.78
CA ILE A 48 -1.29 -11.51 1.94
C ILE A 48 -1.77 -12.43 0.81
N LYS A 49 -3.03 -12.31 0.38
CA LYS A 49 -3.61 -13.26 -0.59
C LYS A 49 -3.36 -12.92 -2.05
N ILE A 50 -3.16 -11.65 -2.39
CA ILE A 50 -2.93 -11.22 -3.78
C ILE A 50 -1.42 -11.25 -4.06
N PRO A 51 -0.93 -12.15 -4.94
CA PRO A 51 0.51 -12.33 -5.16
C PRO A 51 1.22 -11.03 -5.57
N GLN A 52 0.57 -10.20 -6.37
CA GLN A 52 1.12 -8.93 -6.84
C GLN A 52 1.47 -7.97 -5.68
N PHE A 53 0.67 -7.98 -4.60
CA PHE A 53 0.95 -7.19 -3.41
C PHE A 53 1.98 -7.85 -2.51
N TYR A 54 1.83 -9.15 -2.26
CA TYR A 54 2.76 -9.91 -1.44
C TYR A 54 4.20 -9.82 -1.98
N ASP A 55 4.38 -10.11 -3.26
CA ASP A 55 5.68 -10.06 -3.94
C ASP A 55 6.23 -8.63 -3.98
N GLY A 56 5.35 -7.64 -4.20
CA GLY A 56 5.73 -6.24 -4.19
C GLY A 56 6.29 -5.77 -2.84
N TYR A 57 5.69 -6.22 -1.72
CA TYR A 57 6.18 -5.92 -0.38
C TYR A 57 7.54 -6.58 -0.13
N ILE A 58 7.66 -7.87 -0.46
CA ILE A 58 8.91 -8.62 -0.37
C ILE A 58 10.02 -7.92 -1.16
N ASP A 59 9.73 -7.48 -2.38
CA ASP A 59 10.73 -6.85 -3.24
C ASP A 59 11.15 -5.46 -2.75
N ILE A 60 10.26 -4.69 -2.12
CA ILE A 60 10.64 -3.45 -1.41
C ILE A 60 11.68 -3.77 -0.31
N LEU A 61 11.41 -4.78 0.51
CA LEU A 61 12.31 -5.17 1.60
C LEU A 61 13.65 -5.70 1.08
N LYS A 62 13.65 -6.52 0.01
CA LYS A 62 14.88 -7.00 -0.66
C LYS A 62 15.75 -5.86 -1.17
N ARG A 63 15.15 -4.75 -1.61
CA ARG A 63 15.90 -3.53 -2.02
C ARG A 63 16.44 -2.74 -0.82
N GLY A 64 16.20 -3.18 0.41
CA GLY A 64 16.65 -2.52 1.65
C GLY A 64 15.78 -1.35 2.09
N ALA A 65 14.61 -1.15 1.47
CA ALA A 65 13.66 -0.12 1.85
C ALA A 65 12.76 -0.58 3.00
N LYS A 66 12.16 0.38 3.72
CA LYS A 66 11.28 0.11 4.86
C LYS A 66 9.81 0.16 4.49
N ILE A 67 8.99 -0.66 5.15
CA ILE A 67 7.53 -0.58 5.05
C ILE A 67 6.97 -0.36 6.44
N ARG A 68 6.23 0.74 6.65
CA ARG A 68 5.56 1.02 7.93
C ARG A 68 4.07 1.08 7.70
N CYS A 69 3.36 0.20 8.38
CA CYS A 69 1.94 -0.04 8.20
C CYS A 69 1.14 0.36 9.45
N ILE A 70 0.02 1.05 9.25
CA ILE A 70 -1.01 1.28 10.27
C ILE A 70 -2.33 0.67 9.79
N THR A 71 -2.91 -0.24 10.55
CA THR A 71 -4.21 -0.84 10.25
C THR A 71 -5.01 -1.13 11.52
N GLU A 72 -6.32 -1.26 11.38
CA GLU A 72 -7.16 -1.76 12.47
C GLU A 72 -6.96 -3.28 12.58
N ILE A 73 -6.50 -3.76 13.73
CA ILE A 73 -6.27 -5.17 14.01
C ILE A 73 -7.49 -5.66 14.78
N THR A 74 -8.14 -6.67 14.24
CA THR A 74 -9.35 -7.27 14.80
C THR A 74 -9.12 -8.77 14.99
N GLU A 75 -9.96 -9.43 15.77
CA GLU A 75 -9.89 -10.90 15.92
C GLU A 75 -9.96 -11.62 14.56
N ASN A 76 -10.78 -11.08 13.63
CA ASN A 76 -11.00 -11.66 12.31
C ASN A 76 -9.76 -11.57 11.39
N ASN A 77 -8.95 -10.51 11.51
CA ASN A 77 -7.78 -10.31 10.65
C ASN A 77 -6.44 -10.62 11.32
N LEU A 78 -6.44 -11.01 12.60
CA LEU A 78 -5.22 -11.19 13.41
C LEU A 78 -4.22 -12.15 12.76
N HIS A 79 -4.69 -13.21 12.11
CA HIS A 79 -3.83 -14.17 11.41
C HIS A 79 -3.10 -13.52 10.21
N PHE A 80 -3.81 -12.75 9.38
CA PHE A 80 -3.19 -11.98 8.30
C PHE A 80 -2.21 -10.93 8.82
N CYS A 81 -2.54 -10.26 9.94
CA CYS A 81 -1.63 -9.30 10.56
C CYS A 81 -0.34 -9.96 11.05
N LYS A 82 -0.41 -11.20 11.57
CA LYS A 82 0.78 -12.00 11.94
C LYS A 82 1.63 -12.36 10.71
N GLU A 83 1.00 -12.69 9.60
CA GLU A 83 1.73 -12.94 8.35
C GLU A 83 2.35 -11.65 7.80
N LEU A 84 1.62 -10.53 7.87
CA LEU A 84 2.05 -9.21 7.41
C LEU A 84 3.30 -8.74 8.15
N LEU A 85 3.44 -9.05 9.44
CA LEU A 85 4.66 -8.76 10.23
C LEU A 85 5.94 -9.35 9.61
N ASN A 86 5.85 -10.43 8.83
CA ASN A 86 7.01 -11.02 8.17
C ASN A 86 7.44 -10.26 6.91
N ILE A 87 6.57 -9.40 6.37
CA ILE A 87 6.77 -8.69 5.10
C ILE A 87 6.65 -7.17 5.24
N VAL A 88 6.70 -6.64 6.47
CA VAL A 88 6.78 -5.20 6.76
C VAL A 88 7.86 -4.91 7.82
N SER A 89 8.35 -3.68 7.86
CA SER A 89 9.32 -3.25 8.88
C SER A 89 8.65 -2.86 10.20
N GLU A 90 7.44 -2.29 10.14
CA GLU A 90 6.63 -1.94 11.30
C GLU A 90 5.14 -2.18 10.99
N LEU A 91 4.41 -2.73 11.96
CA LEU A 91 2.95 -2.81 11.94
C LEU A 91 2.41 -2.22 13.24
N ARG A 92 1.48 -1.26 13.13
CA ARG A 92 0.83 -0.62 14.27
C ARG A 92 -0.68 -0.71 14.13
N HIS A 93 -1.34 -0.78 15.28
CA HIS A 93 -2.78 -0.79 15.39
C HIS A 93 -3.34 0.64 15.54
N LEU A 94 -4.44 0.93 14.85
CA LEU A 94 -5.28 2.11 15.08
C LEU A 94 -6.74 1.78 14.77
N ASP A 95 -7.64 2.08 15.71
CA ASP A 95 -9.08 1.82 15.57
C ASP A 95 -9.77 2.73 14.55
N GLY A 96 -10.83 2.23 13.92
CA GLY A 96 -11.72 3.03 13.07
C GLY A 96 -11.12 3.49 11.73
N MET A 97 -10.03 2.84 11.30
CA MET A 97 -9.39 3.11 10.02
C MET A 97 -10.32 2.77 8.85
N LYS A 98 -10.40 3.66 7.86
CA LYS A 98 -11.19 3.48 6.63
C LYS A 98 -10.40 3.86 5.39
N GLY A 99 -10.62 3.11 4.30
CA GLY A 99 -9.94 3.34 3.03
C GLY A 99 -8.46 2.98 3.10
N GLY A 100 -7.65 3.56 2.21
CA GLY A 100 -6.21 3.32 2.19
C GLY A 100 -5.43 4.52 1.67
N ILE A 101 -4.26 4.75 2.25
CA ILE A 101 -3.29 5.76 1.83
C ILE A 101 -1.90 5.13 1.82
N ALA A 102 -1.19 5.25 0.70
CA ALA A 102 0.22 4.88 0.58
C ALA A 102 1.05 6.09 0.13
N ILE A 103 2.19 6.31 0.78
CA ILE A 103 3.13 7.39 0.47
C ILE A 103 4.55 6.81 0.37
N ASN A 104 5.27 7.20 -0.67
CA ASN A 104 6.71 6.96 -0.79
C ASN A 104 7.45 8.31 -0.96
N GLU A 105 8.69 8.29 -1.45
CA GLU A 105 9.50 9.51 -1.59
C GLU A 105 8.96 10.51 -2.62
N SER A 106 8.22 10.02 -3.61
CA SER A 106 7.90 10.76 -4.84
C SER A 106 6.42 10.80 -5.19
N GLU A 107 5.62 9.88 -4.66
CA GLU A 107 4.21 9.78 -5.00
C GLU A 107 3.34 9.36 -3.82
N TYR A 108 2.06 9.69 -3.95
CA TYR A 108 0.97 9.34 -3.04
C TYR A 108 -0.10 8.58 -3.82
N MET A 109 -0.75 7.64 -3.14
CA MET A 109 -1.93 6.94 -3.62
C MET A 109 -2.97 6.87 -2.52
N ALA A 110 -4.22 7.11 -2.88
CA ALA A 110 -5.36 6.87 -2.02
C ALA A 110 -6.27 5.85 -2.70
N THR A 111 -6.87 4.98 -1.91
CA THR A 111 -8.02 4.19 -2.32
C THR A 111 -9.22 4.58 -1.47
N THR A 112 -10.39 4.56 -2.09
CA THR A 112 -11.65 4.47 -1.34
C THR A 112 -11.70 3.14 -0.59
N VAL A 113 -12.71 2.94 0.25
CA VAL A 113 -12.92 1.65 0.91
C VAL A 113 -12.90 0.56 -0.16
N LEU A 114 -12.04 -0.44 0.03
CA LEU A 114 -11.97 -1.59 -0.87
C LEU A 114 -13.24 -2.41 -0.60
N GLU A 115 -14.20 -2.29 -1.50
CA GLU A 115 -15.40 -3.11 -1.47
C GLU A 115 -15.02 -4.54 -1.88
N GLU A 116 -15.61 -5.53 -1.21
CA GLU A 116 -15.52 -6.92 -1.66
C GLU A 116 -16.19 -7.00 -3.04
N GLU A 117 -15.60 -7.76 -3.98
CA GLU A 117 -16.29 -8.10 -5.22
C GLU A 117 -17.64 -8.72 -4.87
N GLN A 118 -18.72 -8.06 -5.28
CA GLN A 118 -20.04 -8.68 -5.25
C GLN A 118 -20.13 -9.71 -6.39
N PRO A 119 -20.73 -10.88 -6.15
CA PRO A 119 -20.82 -11.96 -7.12
C PRO A 119 -21.62 -11.62 -8.38
#